data_AF-A0A8C5CLC1-F1
#
_entry.id   AF-A0A8C5CLC1-F1
#
_cell.length_a   1.000
_cell.length_b   1.000
_cell.length_c   1.000
_cell.angle_alpha   90.00
_cell.angle_beta   90.00
_cell.angle_gamma   90.00
#
_symmetry.space_group_name_H-M   'P 1'
#
loop_
_entity.id
_entity.type
_entity.pdbx_description
1 polymer ?
#
loop_
_entity_poly.entity_id
_entity_poly.type
_entity_poly.pdbx_seq_one_letter_code
_entity_poly.pdbx_strand_id
1 'polypeptide(L)'
;MGGATIPQIKTTSEEEKVDEKDEIVNLRPLKKIESGEGRTILYKPSSPKDIEKWSTEIDHPRRAGLQPWMKLKQLMLLYELHPYDGLAILFKHLSGTERTQIRYEVEDAIGEDGMRPGKGWEAIKVWIQKHSRAQVNWTTITRCMQKEDEGLDQFNKRLFECYLLYSGQTEYDMDIDQSQDLPLKTMYIQQVLPEIRRGVKTRLPGWDNQSSTMAAIKEFGEKVDRDEEVRIRFLADEKKGMARERERFPQSNRDRGRFPQSDRQKEPRPCHNCGQIGHWITECKALRKMYRDRSNERVGEENRSNKMRERLKKLQAKSVEELSRLCDSVLETNNNTNLE
;
A
#
# COMPACT_ATOMS: atom_id res chain seq x y z
N MET A 1 -12.45 3.61 -81.28
CA MET A 1 -11.36 4.45 -80.72
C MET A 1 -11.98 5.37 -79.70
N GLY A 2 -12.08 4.91 -78.45
CA GLY A 2 -12.79 5.60 -77.38
C GLY A 2 -11.92 6.70 -76.77
N GLY A 3 -12.47 7.92 -76.71
CA GLY A 3 -11.87 9.05 -76.00
C GLY A 3 -12.43 9.11 -74.59
N ALA A 4 -11.56 8.91 -73.60
CA ALA A 4 -11.88 8.90 -72.18
C ALA A 4 -12.26 10.31 -71.67
N THR A 5 -13.38 10.39 -70.96
CA THR A 5 -13.84 11.60 -70.25
C THR A 5 -13.21 11.62 -68.86
N ILE A 6 -12.41 12.65 -68.56
CA ILE A 6 -11.86 12.92 -67.23
C ILE A 6 -12.88 13.77 -66.46
N PRO A 7 -13.42 13.35 -65.31
CA PRO A 7 -14.22 14.23 -64.47
C PRO A 7 -13.31 15.08 -63.57
N GLN A 8 -13.45 16.40 -63.69
CA GLN A 8 -12.84 17.38 -62.81
C GLN A 8 -13.50 17.35 -61.42
N ILE A 9 -12.71 17.09 -60.38
CA ILE A 9 -13.12 17.27 -58.99
C ILE A 9 -12.93 18.74 -58.64
N LYS A 10 -14.05 19.46 -58.44
CA LYS A 10 -14.05 20.82 -57.91
C LYS A 10 -13.73 20.80 -56.42
N THR A 11 -12.55 21.26 -56.06
CA THR A 11 -12.21 21.75 -54.72
C THR A 11 -12.95 23.07 -54.50
N THR A 12 -13.85 23.11 -53.53
CA THR A 12 -14.35 24.36 -52.94
C THR A 12 -13.88 24.38 -51.49
N SER A 13 -12.85 25.19 -51.26
CA SER A 13 -12.44 25.70 -49.97
C SER A 13 -13.37 26.86 -49.61
N GLU A 14 -14.15 26.73 -48.55
CA GLU A 14 -14.70 27.88 -47.85
C GLU A 14 -14.24 27.82 -46.39
N GLU A 15 -13.52 28.88 -46.04
CA GLU A 15 -13.04 29.23 -44.71
C GLU A 15 -14.23 29.58 -43.83
N GLU A 16 -14.43 28.85 -42.74
CA GLU A 16 -15.28 29.31 -41.63
C GLU A 16 -14.41 29.51 -40.39
N LYS A 17 -14.40 30.76 -39.92
CA LYS A 17 -13.87 31.21 -38.63
C LYS A 17 -14.55 30.42 -37.52
N VAL A 18 -13.77 29.82 -36.63
CA VAL A 18 -14.30 29.22 -35.39
C VAL A 18 -13.59 29.83 -34.19
N ASP A 19 -14.40 30.50 -33.38
CA ASP A 19 -14.08 31.06 -32.07
C ASP A 19 -13.47 30.02 -31.13
N GLU A 20 -12.43 30.42 -30.41
CA GLU A 20 -11.86 29.67 -29.28
C GLU A 20 -12.90 29.53 -28.15
N LYS A 21 -13.65 28.43 -28.20
CA LYS A 21 -14.20 27.79 -27.00
C LYS A 21 -13.91 26.30 -27.12
N ASP A 22 -13.36 25.74 -26.05
CA ASP A 22 -13.02 24.32 -25.85
C ASP A 22 -14.25 23.39 -25.98
N GLU A 23 -14.84 23.33 -27.16
CA GLU A 23 -15.74 22.26 -27.53
C GLU A 23 -14.89 21.01 -27.78
N ILE A 24 -15.34 19.88 -27.24
CA ILE A 24 -14.82 18.56 -27.55
C ILE A 24 -15.12 18.33 -29.04
N VAL A 25 -14.25 18.85 -29.92
CA VAL A 25 -14.36 18.78 -31.36
C VAL A 25 -14.54 17.31 -31.72
N ASN A 26 -15.62 17.02 -32.44
CA ASN A 26 -16.04 15.71 -32.92
C ASN A 26 -14.86 14.88 -33.46
N LEU A 27 -14.28 14.03 -32.61
CA LEU A 27 -13.13 13.21 -32.99
C LEU A 27 -13.47 11.96 -33.79
N ARG A 28 -14.72 11.74 -34.22
CA ARG A 28 -15.13 10.39 -34.61
C ARG A 28 -15.71 10.30 -36.01
N PRO A 29 -14.86 10.13 -37.02
CA PRO A 29 -15.26 9.47 -38.25
C PRO A 29 -15.74 8.05 -37.92
N LEU A 30 -16.88 7.64 -38.47
CA LEU A 30 -17.28 6.23 -38.55
C LEU A 30 -16.24 5.51 -39.44
N LYS A 31 -15.25 4.85 -38.85
CA LYS A 31 -14.27 4.08 -39.62
C LYS A 31 -14.91 2.73 -39.98
N LYS A 32 -15.20 2.53 -41.27
CA LYS A 32 -15.41 1.19 -41.82
C LYS A 32 -14.06 0.49 -41.77
N ILE A 33 -14.00 -0.59 -41.02
CA ILE A 33 -12.81 -1.43 -40.91
C ILE A 33 -13.10 -2.67 -41.76
N GLU A 34 -12.38 -2.86 -42.87
CA GLU A 34 -12.51 -4.05 -43.71
C GLU A 34 -11.46 -5.07 -43.29
N SER A 35 -11.91 -6.22 -42.80
CA SER A 35 -11.04 -7.37 -42.51
C SER A 35 -10.54 -8.00 -43.81
N GLY A 36 -9.32 -8.57 -43.79
CA GLY A 36 -8.79 -9.39 -44.88
C GLY A 36 -9.65 -10.60 -45.28
N GLU A 37 -10.65 -10.97 -44.47
CA GLU A 37 -11.67 -11.99 -44.78
C GLU A 37 -12.95 -11.42 -45.42
N GLY A 38 -12.99 -10.12 -45.75
CA GLY A 38 -14.18 -9.45 -46.30
C GLY A 38 -15.25 -9.08 -45.25
N ARG A 39 -14.95 -9.18 -43.95
CA ARG A 39 -15.85 -8.74 -42.86
C ARG A 39 -15.67 -7.25 -42.58
N THR A 40 -16.70 -6.46 -42.74
CA THR A 40 -16.71 -5.05 -42.31
C THR A 40 -17.02 -4.96 -40.82
N ILE A 41 -16.06 -4.56 -39.99
CA ILE A 41 -16.30 -4.14 -38.61
C ILE A 41 -16.65 -2.65 -38.64
N LEU A 42 -17.86 -2.30 -38.20
CA LEU A 42 -18.28 -0.91 -38.07
C LEU A 42 -18.02 -0.47 -36.64
N TYR A 43 -16.96 0.30 -36.40
CA TYR A 43 -16.77 0.93 -35.10
C TYR A 43 -17.84 2.01 -34.90
N LYS A 44 -18.65 1.85 -33.84
CA LYS A 44 -19.60 2.85 -33.40
C LYS A 44 -19.05 3.56 -32.15
N PRO A 45 -18.80 4.87 -32.23
CA PRO A 45 -18.48 5.71 -31.09
C PRO A 45 -19.46 5.61 -29.91
N SER A 46 -18.96 5.54 -28.67
CA SER A 46 -19.77 5.81 -27.46
C SER A 46 -20.38 7.21 -27.48
N SER A 47 -21.45 7.44 -26.73
CA SER A 47 -22.09 8.76 -26.72
C SER A 47 -21.16 9.83 -26.12
N PRO A 48 -21.22 11.09 -26.59
CA PRO A 48 -20.41 12.17 -26.01
C PRO A 48 -20.64 12.36 -24.51
N LYS A 49 -21.88 12.15 -24.03
CA LYS A 49 -22.25 12.26 -22.62
C LYS A 49 -21.56 11.19 -21.76
N ASP A 50 -21.46 9.98 -22.28
CA ASP A 50 -20.79 8.88 -21.58
C ASP A 50 -19.29 9.11 -21.51
N ILE A 51 -18.67 9.55 -22.61
CA ILE A 51 -17.24 9.93 -22.62
C ILE A 51 -16.98 11.05 -21.63
N GLU A 52 -17.80 12.11 -21.63
CA GLU A 52 -17.61 13.23 -20.71
C GLU A 52 -17.69 12.77 -19.25
N LYS A 53 -18.69 11.94 -18.93
CA LYS A 53 -18.84 11.33 -17.61
C LYS A 53 -17.59 10.53 -17.23
N TRP A 54 -17.19 9.56 -18.05
CA TRP A 54 -16.02 8.73 -17.77
C TRP A 54 -14.72 9.54 -17.69
N SER A 55 -14.56 10.57 -18.53
CA SER A 55 -13.42 11.50 -18.47
C SER A 55 -13.35 12.23 -17.14
N THR A 56 -14.49 12.57 -16.51
CA THR A 56 -14.48 13.22 -15.18
C THR A 56 -14.20 12.25 -14.03
N GLU A 57 -14.53 10.97 -14.19
CA GLU A 57 -14.33 9.93 -13.17
C GLU A 57 -12.89 9.41 -13.15
N ILE A 58 -12.13 9.62 -14.22
CA ILE A 58 -10.72 9.21 -14.33
C ILE A 58 -9.77 10.28 -13.80
N ASP A 59 -8.77 9.83 -13.05
CA ASP A 59 -7.71 10.68 -12.53
C ASP A 59 -6.65 11.02 -13.59
N HIS A 60 -5.87 12.07 -13.35
CA HIS A 60 -4.85 12.53 -14.29
C HIS A 60 -3.72 11.48 -14.48
N PRO A 61 -3.40 11.03 -15.72
CA PRO A 61 -2.41 9.99 -16.02
C PRO A 61 -1.04 10.18 -15.37
N ARG A 62 -0.52 11.42 -15.39
CA ARG A 62 0.77 11.74 -14.77
C ARG A 62 0.81 11.66 -13.24
N ARG A 63 -0.31 11.87 -12.54
CA ARG A 63 -0.34 12.02 -11.07
C ARG A 63 -0.85 10.78 -10.35
N ALA A 64 -1.74 10.03 -10.99
CA ALA A 64 -2.49 8.97 -10.36
C ALA A 64 -1.93 7.57 -10.61
N GLY A 65 -0.71 7.47 -11.16
CA GLY A 65 -0.09 6.18 -11.41
C GLY A 65 -0.87 5.35 -12.42
N LEU A 66 -1.12 4.09 -12.05
CA LEU A 66 -1.87 3.14 -12.87
C LEU A 66 -3.39 3.22 -12.66
N GLN A 67 -3.90 4.06 -11.74
CA GLN A 67 -5.34 4.24 -11.51
C GLN A 67 -6.12 4.54 -12.80
N PRO A 68 -5.65 5.43 -13.69
CA PRO A 68 -6.37 5.76 -14.91
C PRO A 68 -6.47 4.55 -15.86
N TRP A 69 -5.40 3.74 -15.92
CA TRP A 69 -5.41 2.50 -16.69
C TRP A 69 -6.39 1.47 -16.10
N MET A 70 -6.44 1.32 -14.78
CA MET A 70 -7.37 0.38 -14.13
C MET A 70 -8.83 0.74 -14.39
N LYS A 71 -9.17 2.04 -14.28
CA LYS A 71 -10.51 2.53 -14.62
C LYS A 71 -10.83 2.31 -16.10
N LEU A 72 -9.90 2.62 -17.01
CA LEU A 72 -10.09 2.36 -18.46
C LEU A 72 -10.28 0.88 -18.75
N LYS A 73 -9.50 -0.01 -18.15
CA LYS A 73 -9.61 -1.46 -18.32
C LYS A 73 -10.97 -1.97 -17.85
N GLN A 74 -11.47 -1.46 -16.74
CA GLN A 74 -12.81 -1.78 -16.26
C GLN A 74 -13.89 -1.31 -17.25
N LEU A 75 -13.82 -0.07 -17.73
CA LEU A 75 -14.75 0.47 -18.73
C LEU A 75 -14.70 -0.30 -20.05
N MET A 76 -13.50 -0.66 -20.51
CA MET A 76 -13.26 -1.50 -21.68
C MET A 76 -13.98 -2.84 -21.57
N LEU A 77 -13.90 -3.50 -20.40
CA LEU A 77 -14.57 -4.80 -20.18
C LEU A 77 -16.09 -4.67 -20.03
N LEU A 78 -16.58 -3.59 -19.41
CA LEU A 78 -18.01 -3.41 -19.14
C LEU A 78 -18.81 -2.93 -20.36
N TYR A 79 -18.20 -2.10 -21.21
CA TYR A 79 -18.89 -1.43 -22.33
C TYR A 79 -18.31 -1.81 -23.69
N GLU A 80 -17.40 -2.79 -23.75
CA GLU A 80 -16.73 -3.24 -24.99
C GLU A 80 -16.11 -2.08 -25.79
N LEU A 81 -15.47 -1.16 -25.07
CA LEU A 81 -14.96 0.07 -25.67
C LEU A 81 -13.85 -0.19 -26.70
N HIS A 82 -13.82 0.64 -27.74
CA HIS A 82 -12.70 0.68 -28.68
C HIS A 82 -11.57 1.55 -28.11
N PRO A 83 -10.29 1.32 -28.47
CA PRO A 83 -9.18 2.20 -28.04
C PRO A 83 -9.42 3.69 -28.34
N TYR A 84 -10.18 4.01 -29.40
CA TYR A 84 -10.56 5.39 -29.72
C TYR A 84 -11.49 6.02 -28.66
N ASP A 85 -12.36 5.24 -28.03
CA ASP A 85 -13.11 5.69 -26.85
C ASP A 85 -12.14 5.97 -25.69
N GLY A 86 -11.19 5.06 -25.45
CA GLY A 86 -10.16 5.23 -24.42
C GLY A 86 -9.34 6.51 -24.59
N LEU A 87 -8.94 6.81 -25.83
CA LEU A 87 -8.28 8.07 -26.19
C LEU A 87 -9.18 9.28 -25.88
N ALA A 88 -10.45 9.24 -26.31
CA ALA A 88 -11.38 10.32 -26.06
C ALA A 88 -11.59 10.57 -24.56
N ILE A 89 -11.66 9.50 -23.76
CA ILE A 89 -11.76 9.59 -22.30
C ILE A 89 -10.51 10.28 -21.72
N LEU A 90 -9.31 9.89 -22.16
CA LEU A 90 -8.04 10.42 -21.67
C LEU A 90 -7.77 11.88 -22.07
N PHE A 91 -8.21 12.30 -23.25
CA PHE A 91 -7.86 13.60 -23.81
C PHE A 91 -8.25 14.78 -22.94
N LYS A 92 -9.31 14.67 -22.13
CA LYS A 92 -9.67 15.70 -21.14
C LYS A 92 -8.51 16.09 -20.21
N HIS A 93 -7.60 15.16 -19.94
CA HIS A 93 -6.47 15.33 -19.04
C HIS A 93 -5.13 15.61 -19.75
N LEU A 94 -5.10 15.53 -21.08
CA LEU A 94 -3.87 15.63 -21.86
C LEU A 94 -3.75 16.98 -22.56
N SER A 95 -2.53 17.49 -22.66
CA SER A 95 -2.21 18.65 -23.49
C SER A 95 -2.31 18.31 -24.99
N GLY A 96 -2.47 19.32 -25.84
CA GLY A 96 -2.62 19.11 -27.30
C GLY A 96 -1.51 18.27 -27.92
N THR A 97 -0.26 18.47 -27.50
CA THR A 97 0.90 17.70 -27.97
C THR A 97 0.84 16.23 -27.53
N GLU A 98 0.48 15.97 -26.28
CA GLU A 98 0.29 14.61 -25.76
C GLU A 98 -0.85 13.89 -26.48
N ARG A 99 -1.97 14.58 -26.74
CA ARG A 99 -3.11 14.03 -27.48
C ARG A 99 -2.69 13.55 -28.87
N THR A 100 -1.88 14.34 -29.57
CA THR A 100 -1.35 13.97 -30.88
C THR A 100 -0.39 12.79 -30.80
N GLN A 101 0.52 12.80 -29.82
CA GLN A 101 1.49 11.72 -29.65
C GLN A 101 0.84 10.37 -29.36
N ILE A 102 -0.03 10.28 -28.35
CA ILE A 102 -0.69 9.02 -27.99
C ILE A 102 -1.63 8.55 -29.10
N ARG A 103 -2.28 9.47 -29.82
CA ARG A 103 -3.11 9.12 -30.98
C ARG A 103 -2.29 8.40 -32.04
N TYR A 104 -1.13 8.96 -32.40
CA TYR A 104 -0.23 8.36 -33.38
C TYR A 104 0.23 6.97 -32.93
N GLU A 105 0.69 6.84 -31.68
CA GLU A 105 1.14 5.54 -31.12
C GLU A 105 0.02 4.49 -31.14
N VAL A 106 -1.23 4.88 -30.86
CA VAL A 106 -2.40 3.98 -30.88
C VAL A 106 -2.82 3.63 -32.31
N GLU A 107 -2.85 4.59 -33.23
CA GLU A 107 -3.21 4.35 -34.63
C GLU A 107 -2.19 3.42 -35.32
N ASP A 108 -0.90 3.64 -35.08
CA ASP A 108 0.18 2.75 -35.54
C ASP A 108 0.03 1.32 -34.98
N ALA A 109 -0.24 1.19 -33.67
CA ALA A 109 -0.39 -0.10 -33.01
C ALA A 109 -1.62 -0.89 -33.51
N ILE A 110 -2.74 -0.21 -33.74
CA ILE A 110 -3.96 -0.84 -34.28
C ILE A 110 -3.71 -1.28 -35.73
N GLY A 111 -2.94 -0.51 -36.51
CA GLY A 111 -2.70 -0.72 -37.93
C GLY A 111 -3.71 0.00 -38.81
N GLU A 112 -3.36 0.14 -40.09
CA GLU A 112 -4.17 0.85 -41.10
C GLU A 112 -5.59 0.26 -41.22
N ASP A 113 -5.67 -1.07 -41.09
CA ASP A 113 -6.90 -1.87 -41.13
C ASP A 113 -7.80 -1.66 -39.92
N GLY A 114 -7.32 -1.16 -38.78
CA GLY A 114 -8.18 -0.96 -37.61
C GLY A 114 -8.50 -2.24 -36.83
N MET A 115 -7.95 -3.39 -37.22
CA MET A 115 -8.43 -4.72 -36.81
C MET A 115 -7.77 -5.25 -35.52
N ARG A 116 -6.85 -4.51 -34.91
CA ARG A 116 -6.09 -4.96 -33.73
C ARG A 116 -6.38 -4.09 -32.50
N PRO A 117 -7.62 -4.06 -31.99
CA PRO A 117 -7.99 -3.22 -30.84
C PRO A 117 -7.17 -3.57 -29.58
N GLY A 118 -6.80 -4.85 -29.40
CA GLY A 118 -5.94 -5.26 -28.28
C GLY A 118 -4.56 -4.59 -28.30
N LYS A 119 -3.97 -4.36 -29.48
CA LYS A 119 -2.69 -3.64 -29.61
C LYS A 119 -2.84 -2.14 -29.34
N GLY A 120 -3.96 -1.56 -29.75
CA GLY A 120 -4.29 -0.17 -29.40
C GLY A 120 -4.43 0.05 -27.89
N TRP A 121 -5.10 -0.87 -27.19
CA TRP A 121 -5.21 -0.82 -25.73
C TRP A 121 -3.85 -0.99 -25.03
N GLU A 122 -2.99 -1.88 -25.54
CA GLU A 122 -1.63 -2.03 -25.03
C GLU A 122 -0.80 -0.76 -25.22
N ALA A 123 -0.93 -0.07 -26.37
CA ALA A 123 -0.27 1.22 -26.59
C ALA A 123 -0.73 2.29 -25.59
N ILE A 124 -2.03 2.36 -25.29
CA ILE A 124 -2.56 3.28 -24.25
C ILE A 124 -1.95 2.95 -22.89
N LYS A 125 -1.90 1.67 -22.52
CA LYS A 125 -1.30 1.21 -21.26
C LYS A 125 0.17 1.63 -21.16
N VAL A 126 0.98 1.29 -22.17
CA VAL A 126 2.41 1.64 -22.22
C VAL A 126 2.62 3.15 -22.13
N TRP A 127 1.77 3.93 -22.81
CA TRP A 127 1.83 5.39 -22.73
C TRP A 127 1.58 5.90 -21.30
N ILE A 128 0.53 5.39 -20.63
CA ILE A 128 0.23 5.76 -19.23
C ILE A 128 1.39 5.35 -18.32
N GLN A 129 1.94 4.15 -18.49
CA GLN A 129 3.07 3.66 -17.70
C GLN A 129 4.31 4.56 -17.85
N LYS A 130 4.63 4.97 -19.08
CA LYS A 130 5.78 5.83 -19.41
C LYS A 130 5.64 7.25 -18.84
N HIS A 131 4.43 7.79 -18.81
CA HIS A 131 4.18 9.18 -18.40
C HIS A 131 3.67 9.31 -16.96
N SER A 132 3.37 8.19 -16.31
CA SER A 132 3.07 8.11 -14.89
C SER A 132 4.29 8.55 -14.08
N ARG A 133 4.09 9.55 -13.21
CA ARG A 133 5.05 9.93 -12.17
C ARG A 133 4.50 9.52 -10.80
N ALA A 134 3.98 8.30 -10.70
CA ALA A 134 3.38 7.77 -9.48
C ALA A 134 4.29 8.04 -8.28
N GLN A 135 3.80 8.84 -7.33
CA GLN A 135 4.47 8.97 -6.05
C GLN A 135 4.16 7.73 -5.23
N VAL A 136 5.21 7.12 -4.66
CA VAL A 136 5.05 5.96 -3.80
C VAL A 136 4.25 6.35 -2.56
N ASN A 137 3.11 5.71 -2.35
CA ASN A 137 2.23 5.95 -1.21
C ASN A 137 2.24 4.75 -0.27
N TRP A 138 3.36 4.58 0.45
CA TRP A 138 3.54 3.52 1.44
C TRP A 138 2.50 3.55 2.55
N THR A 139 1.99 4.73 2.91
CA THR A 139 0.94 4.87 3.94
C THR A 139 -0.35 4.15 3.54
N THR A 140 -0.74 4.22 2.27
CA THR A 140 -1.96 3.56 1.78
C THR A 140 -1.76 2.06 1.72
N ILE A 141 -0.60 1.63 1.20
CA ILE A 141 -0.26 0.20 1.13
C ILE A 141 -0.19 -0.41 2.53
N THR A 142 0.53 0.21 3.47
CA THR A 142 0.71 -0.31 4.84
C THR A 142 -0.60 -0.41 5.62
N ARG A 143 -1.59 0.45 5.32
CA ARG A 143 -2.94 0.41 5.91
C ARG A 143 -3.84 -0.67 5.30
N CYS A 144 -3.45 -1.29 4.19
CA CYS A 144 -4.20 -2.36 3.55
C CYS A 144 -4.03 -3.68 4.35
N MET A 145 -4.66 -3.76 5.51
CA MET A 145 -4.68 -4.95 6.38
C MET A 145 -5.85 -5.86 6.03
N GLN A 146 -5.70 -7.18 6.23
CA GLN A 146 -6.81 -8.13 6.15
C GLN A 146 -7.82 -7.86 7.27
N LYS A 147 -9.10 -7.81 6.92
CA LYS A 147 -10.18 -7.65 7.91
C LYS A 147 -10.57 -9.00 8.53
N GLU A 148 -11.17 -8.97 9.71
CA GLU A 148 -11.60 -10.19 10.41
C GLU A 148 -12.72 -10.96 9.67
N ASP A 149 -13.55 -10.24 8.92
CA ASP A 149 -14.68 -10.76 8.13
C ASP A 149 -14.32 -11.06 6.67
N GLU A 150 -13.07 -10.82 6.26
CA GLU A 150 -12.59 -10.95 4.88
C GLU A 150 -11.75 -12.22 4.71
N GLY A 151 -12.16 -13.07 3.78
CA GLY A 151 -11.38 -14.26 3.40
C GLY A 151 -10.06 -13.90 2.71
N LEU A 152 -9.08 -14.78 2.79
CA LEU A 152 -7.72 -14.49 2.30
C LEU A 152 -7.68 -14.16 0.79
N ASP A 153 -8.49 -14.80 -0.05
CA ASP A 153 -8.57 -14.50 -1.49
C ASP A 153 -9.03 -13.05 -1.78
N GLN A 154 -10.03 -12.57 -1.03
CA GLN A 154 -10.53 -11.20 -1.19
C GLN A 154 -9.47 -10.18 -0.75
N PHE A 155 -8.81 -10.47 0.37
CA PHE A 155 -7.68 -9.67 0.84
C PHE A 155 -6.54 -9.62 -0.18
N ASN A 156 -6.17 -10.77 -0.75
CA ASN A 156 -5.10 -10.87 -1.74
C ASN A 156 -5.38 -9.95 -2.93
N LYS A 157 -6.59 -10.04 -3.50
CA LYS A 157 -7.00 -9.17 -4.62
C LYS A 157 -6.84 -7.70 -4.28
N ARG A 158 -7.39 -7.29 -3.13
CA ARG A 158 -7.38 -5.90 -2.67
C ARG A 158 -5.96 -5.39 -2.38
N LEU A 159 -5.13 -6.21 -1.73
CA LEU A 159 -3.76 -5.84 -1.41
C LEU A 159 -2.91 -5.69 -2.66
N PHE A 160 -2.97 -6.65 -3.59
CA PHE A 160 -2.14 -6.60 -4.78
C PHE A 160 -2.57 -5.48 -5.74
N GLU A 161 -3.87 -5.22 -5.84
CA GLU A 161 -4.40 -4.02 -6.49
C GLU A 161 -3.83 -2.75 -5.82
N CYS A 162 -3.94 -2.63 -4.49
CA CYS A 162 -3.38 -1.51 -3.74
C CYS A 162 -1.87 -1.36 -3.95
N TYR A 163 -1.13 -2.47 -3.97
CA TYR A 163 0.31 -2.46 -4.16
C TYR A 163 0.69 -1.98 -5.57
N LEU A 164 0.05 -2.52 -6.62
CA LEU A 164 0.28 -2.08 -8.01
C LEU A 164 -0.01 -0.58 -8.18
N LEU A 165 -1.05 -0.08 -7.52
CA LEU A 165 -1.49 1.30 -7.63
C LEU A 165 -0.58 2.31 -6.94
N TYR A 166 0.02 1.93 -5.81
CA TYR A 166 0.68 2.87 -4.91
C TYR A 166 2.17 2.60 -4.66
N SER A 167 2.73 1.49 -5.15
CA SER A 167 4.14 1.13 -4.92
C SER A 167 5.12 1.95 -5.75
N GLY A 168 4.60 2.72 -6.72
CA GLY A 168 5.41 3.43 -7.72
C GLY A 168 5.98 2.50 -8.80
N GLN A 169 5.63 1.22 -8.78
CA GLN A 169 5.93 0.31 -9.88
C GLN A 169 5.16 0.75 -11.14
N THR A 170 5.88 0.82 -12.25
CA THR A 170 5.30 1.22 -13.54
C THR A 170 4.83 0.02 -14.35
N GLU A 171 5.26 -1.19 -13.99
CA GLU A 171 4.87 -2.43 -14.67
C GLU A 171 3.57 -3.00 -14.07
N TYR A 172 2.51 -3.01 -14.88
CA TYR A 172 1.19 -3.51 -14.50
C TYR A 172 1.07 -5.04 -14.63
N ASP A 173 1.88 -5.66 -15.52
CA ASP A 173 1.91 -7.11 -15.76
C ASP A 173 3.04 -7.79 -14.98
N MET A 174 3.41 -7.25 -13.82
CA MET A 174 4.22 -8.05 -12.91
C MET A 174 3.40 -9.29 -12.55
N ASP A 175 3.93 -10.46 -12.91
CA ASP A 175 3.43 -11.72 -12.37
C ASP A 175 3.78 -11.73 -10.88
N ILE A 176 2.90 -11.12 -10.09
CA ILE A 176 3.02 -10.98 -8.64
C ILE A 176 3.24 -12.35 -8.02
N ASP A 177 2.62 -13.39 -8.58
CA ASP A 177 2.70 -14.76 -8.09
C ASP A 177 4.12 -15.34 -8.25
N GLN A 178 4.86 -14.93 -9.28
CA GLN A 178 6.27 -15.31 -9.46
C GLN A 178 7.26 -14.37 -8.75
N SER A 179 6.77 -13.28 -8.16
CA SER A 179 7.65 -12.32 -7.49
C SER A 179 8.39 -12.96 -6.32
N GLN A 180 9.71 -12.75 -6.30
CA GLN A 180 10.61 -13.10 -5.20
C GLN A 180 10.96 -11.87 -4.34
N ASP A 181 10.31 -10.73 -4.59
CA ASP A 181 10.60 -9.45 -3.93
C ASP A 181 10.35 -9.54 -2.42
N LEU A 182 11.41 -9.43 -1.64
CA LEU A 182 11.36 -9.56 -0.19
C LEU A 182 10.50 -8.45 0.48
N PRO A 183 10.61 -7.17 0.08
CA PRO A 183 9.68 -6.12 0.52
C PRO A 183 8.21 -6.50 0.36
N LEU A 184 7.79 -6.93 -0.83
CA LEU A 184 6.41 -7.36 -1.10
C LEU A 184 6.00 -8.57 -0.21
N LYS A 185 6.85 -9.59 -0.10
CA LYS A 185 6.59 -10.78 0.74
C LYS A 185 6.46 -10.42 2.22
N THR A 186 7.36 -9.58 2.72
CA THR A 186 7.37 -9.12 4.11
C THR A 186 6.11 -8.34 4.43
N MET A 187 5.75 -7.43 3.55
CA MET A 187 4.56 -6.61 3.68
C MET A 187 3.28 -7.46 3.69
N TYR A 188 3.14 -8.39 2.73
CA TYR A 188 2.04 -9.34 2.69
C TYR A 188 1.87 -10.08 4.02
N ILE A 189 2.95 -10.70 4.52
CA ILE A 189 2.94 -11.46 5.78
C ILE A 189 2.63 -10.59 7.00
N GLN A 190 2.97 -9.29 6.96
CA GLN A 190 2.64 -8.37 8.05
C GLN A 190 1.18 -7.93 8.04
N GLN A 191 0.51 -7.99 6.89
CA GLN A 191 -0.82 -7.43 6.68
C GLN A 191 -1.95 -8.46 6.71
N VAL A 192 -1.63 -9.74 6.49
CA VAL A 192 -2.57 -10.85 6.76
C VAL A 192 -2.88 -10.97 8.26
N LEU A 193 -3.96 -11.67 8.59
CA LEU A 193 -4.35 -11.90 9.98
C LEU A 193 -3.20 -12.54 10.80
N PRO A 194 -3.05 -12.18 12.08
CA PRO A 194 -1.98 -12.68 12.93
C PRO A 194 -1.90 -14.21 13.02
N GLU A 195 -3.05 -14.88 12.96
CA GLU A 195 -3.21 -16.35 12.91
C GLU A 195 -2.50 -16.94 11.69
N ILE A 196 -2.84 -16.42 10.51
CA ILE A 196 -2.29 -16.85 9.22
C ILE A 196 -0.81 -16.52 9.16
N ARG A 197 -0.41 -15.30 9.53
CA ARG A 197 0.99 -14.88 9.64
C ARG A 197 1.82 -15.87 10.45
N ARG A 198 1.33 -16.26 11.63
CA ARG A 198 2.04 -17.20 12.51
C ARG A 198 2.12 -18.58 11.86
N GLY A 199 1.00 -19.09 11.36
CA GLY A 199 0.95 -20.40 10.70
C GLY A 199 1.90 -20.50 9.51
N VAL A 200 1.96 -19.47 8.66
CA VAL A 200 2.90 -19.43 7.53
C VAL A 200 4.35 -19.40 8.01
N LYS A 201 4.71 -18.52 8.96
CA LYS A 201 6.08 -18.45 9.48
C LYS A 201 6.55 -19.73 10.16
N THR A 202 5.66 -20.49 10.79
CA THR A 202 6.00 -21.75 11.45
C THR A 202 6.12 -22.91 10.46
N ARG A 203 5.26 -22.96 9.44
CA ARG A 203 5.16 -24.11 8.52
C ARG A 203 5.97 -23.95 7.24
N LEU A 204 6.35 -22.72 6.88
CA LEU A 204 7.18 -22.40 5.73
C LEU A 204 8.47 -21.68 6.18
N PRO A 205 9.46 -22.41 6.72
CA PRO A 205 10.76 -21.84 7.03
C PRO A 205 11.46 -21.37 5.75
N GLY A 206 12.04 -20.16 5.75
CA GLY A 206 12.67 -19.56 4.57
C GLY A 206 11.70 -18.87 3.59
N TRP A 207 10.48 -18.53 4.03
CA TRP A 207 9.54 -17.68 3.28
C TRP A 207 10.13 -16.30 2.89
N ASP A 208 11.16 -15.86 3.60
CA ASP A 208 11.91 -14.62 3.39
C ASP A 208 13.11 -14.78 2.43
N ASN A 209 13.42 -16.00 1.99
CA ASN A 209 14.52 -16.26 1.06
C ASN A 209 14.09 -16.09 -0.40
N GLN A 210 15.04 -15.87 -1.31
CA GLN A 210 14.76 -15.73 -2.75
C GLN A 210 14.18 -17.01 -3.40
N SER A 211 14.33 -18.17 -2.78
CA SER A 211 13.78 -19.44 -3.29
C SER A 211 12.25 -19.54 -3.19
N SER A 212 11.62 -18.73 -2.34
CA SER A 212 10.17 -18.72 -2.18
C SER A 212 9.53 -17.61 -3.01
N THR A 213 8.58 -18.01 -3.84
CA THR A 213 7.75 -17.08 -4.62
C THR A 213 6.53 -16.63 -3.81
N MET A 214 5.92 -15.53 -4.21
CA MET A 214 4.66 -15.09 -3.64
C MET A 214 3.55 -16.15 -3.76
N ALA A 215 3.49 -16.88 -4.88
CA ALA A 215 2.53 -17.95 -5.10
C ALA A 215 2.61 -19.01 -4.00
N ALA A 216 3.82 -19.46 -3.67
CA ALA A 216 4.03 -20.44 -2.60
C ALA A 216 3.54 -19.91 -1.25
N ILE A 217 3.78 -18.63 -0.96
CA ILE A 217 3.32 -17.99 0.28
C ILE A 217 1.80 -17.88 0.32
N LYS A 218 1.15 -17.49 -0.79
CA LYS A 218 -0.32 -17.43 -0.90
C LYS A 218 -0.95 -18.81 -0.69
N GLU A 219 -0.45 -19.82 -1.40
CA GLU A 219 -0.97 -21.19 -1.32
C GLU A 219 -0.85 -21.75 0.09
N PHE A 220 0.28 -21.52 0.76
CA PHE A 220 0.43 -21.91 2.17
C PHE A 220 -0.48 -21.10 3.09
N GLY A 221 -0.64 -19.80 2.84
CA GLY A 221 -1.59 -18.94 3.55
C GLY A 221 -3.01 -19.49 3.49
N GLU A 222 -3.46 -19.90 2.31
CA GLU A 222 -4.81 -20.48 2.10
C GLU A 222 -4.97 -21.86 2.77
N LYS A 223 -3.90 -22.66 2.83
CA LYS A 223 -3.91 -23.91 3.61
C LYS A 223 -4.06 -23.63 5.11
N VAL A 224 -3.38 -22.59 5.60
CA VAL A 224 -3.45 -22.17 7.00
C VAL A 224 -4.82 -21.56 7.33
N ASP A 225 -5.37 -20.74 6.45
CA ASP A 225 -6.69 -20.10 6.62
C ASP A 225 -7.82 -21.15 6.73
N ARG A 226 -7.70 -22.26 6.01
CA ARG A 226 -8.63 -23.40 6.09
C ARG A 226 -8.39 -24.33 7.28
N ASP A 227 -7.26 -24.21 7.95
CA ASP A 227 -6.88 -25.10 9.05
C ASP A 227 -7.40 -24.55 10.38
N GLU A 228 -8.56 -25.05 10.80
CA GLU A 228 -9.20 -24.71 12.07
C GLU A 228 -8.28 -24.99 13.28
N GLU A 229 -7.36 -25.94 13.17
CA GLU A 229 -6.42 -26.23 14.25
C GLU A 229 -5.42 -25.09 14.46
N VAL A 230 -5.04 -24.36 13.41
CA VAL A 230 -4.20 -23.16 13.54
C VAL A 230 -4.95 -22.07 14.28
N ARG A 231 -6.21 -21.87 13.94
CA ARG A 231 -7.09 -20.89 14.56
C ARG A 231 -7.28 -21.18 16.05
N ILE A 232 -7.60 -22.44 16.39
CA ILE A 232 -7.74 -22.90 17.77
C ILE A 232 -6.42 -22.73 18.55
N ARG A 233 -5.28 -23.13 17.98
CA ARG A 233 -3.97 -23.00 18.65
C ARG A 233 -3.60 -21.53 18.88
N PHE A 234 -3.88 -20.65 17.92
CA PHE A 234 -3.62 -19.22 18.08
C PHE A 234 -4.45 -18.63 19.21
N LEU A 235 -5.78 -18.87 19.22
CA LEU A 235 -6.68 -18.39 20.27
C LEU A 235 -6.31 -18.95 21.66
N ALA A 236 -5.85 -20.21 21.72
CA ALA A 236 -5.38 -20.81 22.96
C ALA A 236 -4.09 -20.16 23.47
N ASP A 237 -3.13 -19.86 22.59
CA ASP A 237 -1.88 -19.19 22.96
C ASP A 237 -2.09 -17.72 23.31
N GLU A 238 -3.01 -17.03 22.64
CA GLU A 238 -3.38 -15.66 22.99
C GLU A 238 -4.01 -15.58 24.38
N LYS A 239 -4.91 -16.51 24.71
CA LYS A 239 -5.46 -16.67 26.07
C LYS A 239 -4.37 -16.97 27.10
N LYS A 240 -3.39 -17.83 26.78
CA LYS A 240 -2.23 -18.10 27.65
C LYS A 240 -1.34 -16.87 27.81
N GLY A 241 -1.14 -16.08 26.76
CA GLY A 241 -0.39 -14.82 26.78
C GLY A 241 -1.04 -13.80 27.72
N MET A 242 -2.35 -13.58 27.57
CA MET A 242 -3.16 -12.73 28.44
C MET A 242 -3.14 -13.22 29.90
N ALA A 243 -3.20 -14.53 30.13
CA ALA A 243 -3.10 -15.10 31.48
C ALA A 243 -1.72 -14.85 32.11
N ARG A 244 -0.63 -15.06 31.35
CA ARG A 244 0.75 -14.81 31.81
C ARG A 244 1.03 -13.32 32.02
N GLU A 245 0.46 -12.45 31.20
CA GLU A 245 0.58 -10.99 31.38
C GLU A 245 -0.17 -10.54 32.64
N ARG A 246 -1.34 -11.13 32.92
CA ARG A 246 -2.10 -10.94 34.15
C ARG A 246 -1.39 -11.48 35.39
N GLU A 247 -0.56 -12.52 35.25
CA GLU A 247 0.30 -13.05 36.32
C GLU A 247 1.58 -12.21 36.51
N ARG A 248 2.17 -11.69 35.44
CA ARG A 248 3.42 -10.89 35.46
C ARG A 248 3.17 -9.45 35.91
N PHE A 249 2.00 -8.90 35.59
CA PHE A 249 1.46 -7.68 36.18
C PHE A 249 0.11 -8.04 36.81
N PRO A 250 0.10 -8.54 38.06
CA PRO A 250 -1.13 -8.60 38.80
C PRO A 250 -1.62 -7.15 38.89
N GLN A 251 -2.60 -6.79 38.06
CA GLN A 251 -3.32 -5.53 38.21
C GLN A 251 -3.67 -5.46 39.67
N SER A 252 -3.04 -4.54 40.40
CA SER A 252 -3.40 -4.30 41.79
C SER A 252 -4.90 -4.07 41.77
N ASN A 253 -5.64 -4.94 42.47
CA ASN A 253 -7.10 -4.92 42.60
C ASN A 253 -7.60 -3.64 43.32
N ARG A 254 -7.13 -2.46 42.93
CA ARG A 254 -7.62 -1.19 43.46
C ARG A 254 -8.91 -0.72 42.80
N ASP A 255 -9.30 -1.29 41.65
CA ASP A 255 -10.49 -0.86 40.91
C ASP A 255 -11.59 -1.93 40.68
N ARG A 256 -11.54 -3.08 41.36
CA ARG A 256 -12.66 -4.06 41.37
C ARG A 256 -13.22 -4.28 42.76
N GLY A 257 -13.70 -3.21 43.38
CA GLY A 257 -14.58 -3.26 44.55
C GLY A 257 -16.04 -3.05 44.14
N ARG A 258 -16.69 -4.04 43.54
CA ARG A 258 -18.16 -4.03 43.37
C ARG A 258 -18.74 -5.44 43.54
N PHE A 259 -18.66 -5.93 44.78
CA PHE A 259 -19.69 -6.79 45.38
C PHE A 259 -20.11 -6.17 46.71
N PRO A 260 -21.39 -6.25 47.09
CA PRO A 260 -21.97 -5.39 48.11
C PRO A 260 -21.58 -5.88 49.50
N GLN A 261 -20.65 -5.19 50.16
CA GLN A 261 -20.42 -5.35 51.59
C GLN A 261 -21.43 -4.50 52.36
N SER A 262 -22.19 -5.20 53.19
CA SER A 262 -23.09 -4.74 54.25
C SER A 262 -22.65 -3.45 54.95
N ASP A 263 -23.65 -2.61 55.24
CA ASP A 263 -23.62 -1.38 56.02
C ASP A 263 -22.63 -1.39 57.20
N ARG A 264 -21.40 -0.96 56.94
CA ARG A 264 -20.55 -0.38 57.98
C ARG A 264 -20.50 1.11 57.74
N GLN A 265 -21.24 1.82 58.60
CA GLN A 265 -21.27 3.27 58.73
C GLN A 265 -19.85 3.83 58.59
N LYS A 266 -19.56 4.42 57.42
CA LYS A 266 -18.30 5.13 57.20
C LYS A 266 -18.43 6.47 57.89
N GLU A 267 -17.64 6.68 58.93
CA GLU A 267 -17.47 8.00 59.53
C GLU A 267 -17.15 9.03 58.45
N PRO A 268 -17.78 10.22 58.49
CA PRO A 268 -17.65 11.20 57.43
C PRO A 268 -16.20 11.74 57.41
N ARG A 269 -15.53 11.55 56.26
CA ARG A 269 -14.11 11.91 56.10
C ARG A 269 -13.91 13.43 56.03
N PRO A 270 -12.82 13.97 56.60
CA PRO A 270 -12.47 15.38 56.46
C PRO A 270 -12.00 15.72 55.03
N CYS A 271 -12.34 16.92 54.56
CA CYS A 271 -11.92 17.46 53.27
C CYS A 271 -10.39 17.52 53.15
N HIS A 272 -9.84 17.07 52.02
CA HIS A 272 -8.39 17.05 51.78
C HIS A 272 -7.73 18.42 51.58
N ASN A 273 -8.50 19.50 51.38
CA ASN A 273 -7.93 20.85 51.28
C ASN A 273 -7.88 21.55 52.64
N CYS A 274 -8.97 21.54 53.42
CA CYS A 274 -9.07 22.28 54.68
C CYS A 274 -9.15 21.42 55.96
N GLY A 275 -9.34 20.10 55.83
CA GLY A 275 -9.47 19.18 56.96
C GLY A 275 -10.84 19.17 57.66
N GLN A 276 -11.83 19.96 57.22
CA GLN A 276 -13.18 19.95 57.81
C GLN A 276 -14.10 18.91 57.16
N ILE A 277 -14.96 18.30 57.95
CA ILE A 277 -15.91 17.27 57.53
C ILE A 277 -17.18 17.92 56.98
N GLY A 278 -17.85 17.28 56.02
CA GLY A 278 -19.17 17.70 55.52
C GLY A 278 -19.19 18.40 54.17
N HIS A 279 -18.06 18.49 53.47
CA HIS A 279 -18.00 18.97 52.08
C HIS A 279 -16.88 18.27 51.30
N TRP A 280 -17.02 18.24 49.99
CA TRP A 280 -16.00 17.70 49.09
C TRP A 280 -14.93 18.75 48.77
N ILE A 281 -13.75 18.31 48.31
CA ILE A 281 -12.65 19.22 47.97
C ILE A 281 -13.04 20.26 46.89
N THR A 282 -13.99 19.90 46.03
CA THR A 282 -14.56 20.74 44.97
C THR A 282 -15.45 21.86 45.51
N GLU A 283 -16.02 21.66 46.69
CA GLU A 283 -16.92 22.59 47.38
C GLU A 283 -16.20 23.36 48.49
N CYS A 284 -14.90 23.11 48.66
CA CYS A 284 -14.09 23.71 49.71
C CYS A 284 -13.83 25.18 49.42
N LYS A 285 -14.32 26.07 50.29
CA LYS A 285 -14.13 27.52 50.18
C LYS A 285 -12.72 28.01 50.56
N ALA A 286 -11.86 27.13 51.09
CA ALA A 286 -10.47 27.49 51.40
C ALA A 286 -9.62 27.60 50.13
N LEU A 287 -8.74 28.60 50.06
CA LEU A 287 -7.77 28.74 48.96
C LEU A 287 -6.98 27.43 48.79
N ARG A 288 -6.96 26.88 47.57
CA ARG A 288 -6.27 25.63 47.27
C ARG A 288 -4.79 25.76 47.62
N LYS A 289 -4.27 24.87 48.48
CA LYS A 289 -2.82 24.72 48.65
C LYS A 289 -2.22 24.25 47.32
N MET A 290 -1.56 25.14 46.59
CA MET A 290 -0.81 24.76 45.39
C MET A 290 0.29 23.76 45.77
N TYR A 291 0.36 22.68 44.99
CA TYR A 291 1.25 21.53 45.18
C TYR A 291 2.72 21.96 45.12
N ARG A 292 3.56 21.38 46.00
CA ARG A 292 5.03 21.58 46.04
C ARG A 292 5.69 21.27 44.70
N ASP A 293 6.70 22.09 44.37
CA ASP A 293 7.52 22.08 43.16
C ASP A 293 8.09 20.72 42.71
N ARG A 294 8.05 20.52 41.40
CA ARG A 294 8.43 19.33 40.63
C ARG A 294 9.93 19.32 40.28
N SER A 295 10.79 19.81 41.15
CA SER A 295 12.24 20.00 40.87
C SER A 295 13.12 18.78 41.19
N ASN A 296 12.56 17.70 41.74
CA ASN A 296 13.33 16.52 42.15
C ASN A 296 13.46 15.38 41.11
N GLU A 297 12.82 15.46 39.94
CA GLU A 297 12.91 14.41 38.91
C GLU A 297 14.20 14.47 38.07
N ARG A 298 14.84 15.65 37.93
CA ARG A 298 16.06 15.81 37.11
C ARG A 298 17.29 15.09 37.65
N VAL A 299 17.41 14.95 38.99
CA VAL A 299 18.57 14.30 39.64
C VAL A 299 18.57 12.78 39.44
N GLY A 300 17.39 12.18 39.16
CA GLY A 300 17.26 10.74 38.95
C GLY A 300 17.75 10.26 37.58
N GLU A 301 17.64 11.09 36.54
CA GLU A 301 18.03 10.73 35.17
C GLU A 301 19.54 10.84 34.94
N GLU A 302 20.20 11.85 35.50
CA GLU A 302 21.66 12.00 35.41
C GLU A 302 22.40 10.82 36.09
N ASN A 303 21.88 10.33 37.22
CA ASN A 303 22.44 9.17 37.90
C ASN A 303 22.28 7.86 37.10
N ARG A 304 21.22 7.71 36.31
CA ARG A 304 21.03 6.54 35.43
C ARG A 304 21.97 6.60 34.21
N SER A 305 22.14 7.79 33.63
CA SER A 305 23.03 8.02 32.49
C SER A 305 24.50 7.76 32.85
N ASN A 306 24.95 8.27 34.00
CA ASN A 306 26.32 8.05 34.48
C ASN A 306 26.62 6.57 34.75
N LYS A 307 25.67 5.83 35.34
CA LYS A 307 25.82 4.39 35.61
C LYS A 307 25.93 3.56 34.33
N MET A 308 25.23 3.96 33.26
CA MET A 308 25.30 3.28 31.96
C MET A 308 26.63 3.55 31.24
N ARG A 309 27.13 4.79 31.33
CA ARG A 309 28.43 5.20 30.76
C ARG A 309 29.59 4.46 31.43
N GLU A 310 29.52 4.24 32.73
CA GLU A 310 30.54 3.50 33.48
C GLU A 310 30.55 2.00 33.13
N ARG A 311 29.38 1.40 32.86
CA ARG A 311 29.29 0.02 32.37
C ARG A 311 29.90 -0.16 30.99
N LEU A 312 29.67 0.79 30.07
CA LEU A 312 30.28 0.79 28.73
C LEU A 312 31.81 0.86 28.80
N LYS A 313 32.37 1.74 29.67
CA LYS A 313 33.82 1.81 29.89
C LYS A 313 34.40 0.49 30.42
N LYS A 314 33.72 -0.18 31.34
CA LYS A 314 34.16 -1.49 31.87
C LYS A 314 34.15 -2.60 30.81
N LEU A 315 33.18 -2.59 29.91
CA LEU A 315 33.11 -3.55 28.80
C LEU A 315 34.23 -3.30 27.78
N GLN A 316 34.50 -2.04 27.43
CA GLN A 316 35.60 -1.68 26.54
C GLN A 316 36.97 -2.04 27.12
N ALA A 317 37.17 -1.83 28.43
CA ALA A 317 38.42 -2.22 29.10
C ALA A 317 38.63 -3.75 29.06
N LYS A 318 37.58 -4.53 29.30
CA LYS A 318 37.65 -6.01 29.20
C LYS A 318 37.97 -6.49 27.80
N SER A 319 37.38 -5.89 26.77
CA SER A 319 37.69 -6.28 25.39
C SER A 319 39.14 -5.97 25.01
N VAL A 320 39.71 -4.87 25.51
CA VAL A 320 41.11 -4.53 25.26
C VAL A 320 42.04 -5.50 25.98
N GLU A 321 41.70 -5.91 27.21
CA GLU A 321 42.49 -6.88 27.97
C GLU A 321 42.46 -8.28 27.34
N GLU A 322 41.30 -8.72 26.82
CA GLU A 322 41.18 -9.98 26.07
C GLU A 322 41.99 -9.97 24.77
N LEU A 323 41.97 -8.85 24.04
CA LEU A 323 42.77 -8.70 22.81
C LEU A 323 44.27 -8.68 23.11
N SER A 324 44.71 -8.05 24.20
CA SER A 324 46.12 -8.07 24.62
C SER A 324 46.58 -9.49 24.93
N ARG A 325 45.79 -10.27 25.68
CA ARG A 325 46.11 -11.66 26.01
C ARG A 325 46.20 -12.57 24.77
N LEU A 326 45.35 -12.33 23.78
CA LEU A 326 45.40 -13.04 22.50
C LEU A 326 46.66 -12.69 21.70
N CYS A 327 47.07 -11.42 21.69
CA CYS A 327 48.33 -11.01 21.06
C CYS A 327 49.56 -11.63 21.73
N ASP A 328 49.60 -11.65 23.06
CA ASP A 328 50.71 -12.24 23.82
C ASP A 328 50.82 -13.76 23.58
N SER A 329 49.68 -14.46 23.54
CA SER A 329 49.62 -15.90 23.22
C SER A 329 50.11 -16.22 21.81
N VAL A 330 49.86 -15.36 20.83
CA VAL A 330 50.31 -15.56 19.43
C VAL A 330 51.82 -15.33 19.29
N LEU A 331 52.38 -14.38 20.05
CA LEU A 331 53.83 -14.13 20.07
C LEU A 331 54.61 -15.27 20.72
N GLU A 332 54.09 -15.89 21.79
CA GLU A 332 54.71 -17.06 22.41
C GLU A 332 54.71 -18.29 21.49
N THR A 333 53.63 -18.52 20.72
CA THR A 333 53.58 -19.63 19.76
C THR A 333 54.55 -19.47 18.58
N ASN A 334 54.80 -18.25 18.12
CA ASN A 334 55.71 -18.00 16.98
C ASN A 334 57.19 -18.05 17.35
N ASN A 335 57.55 -17.83 18.62
CA ASN A 335 58.94 -17.95 19.08
C ASN A 335 59.36 -19.41 19.29
N ASN A 336 58.42 -20.32 19.57
CA ASN A 336 58.71 -21.75 19.73
C ASN A 336 58.81 -22.52 18.39
N THR A 337 58.31 -21.97 17.28
CA THR A 337 58.39 -22.60 15.95
C THR A 337 59.66 -22.25 15.16
N ASN A 338 60.54 -21.38 15.69
CA ASN A 338 61.79 -20.96 15.03
C ASN A 338 63.06 -21.62 15.62
N LEU A 339 62.91 -22.68 16.41
CA LEU A 339 64.03 -23.38 17.08
C LEU A 339 64.11 -24.89 16.78
N GLU A 340 63.46 -25.38 15.72
CA GLU A 340 63.69 -26.73 15.17
C GLU A 340 64.36 -26.70 13.79
#